data_AF-A0A7S0ZS92-F1
#
_entry.id   AF-A0A7S0ZS92-F1
#
_cell.length_a   1.000
_cell.length_b   1.000
_cell.length_c   1.000
_cell.angle_alpha   90.00
_cell.angle_beta   90.00
_cell.angle_gamma   90.00
#
_symmetry.space_group_name_H-M   'P 1'
#
loop_
_entity.id
_entity.type
_entity.pdbx_description
1 polymer ?
#
loop_
_entity_poly.entity_id
_entity_poly.type
_entity_poly.pdbx_seq_one_letter_code
_entity_poly.pdbx_strand_id
1 'polypeptide(L)'
;MFDTRPCCEEEDEGFWGTGAEGASLSLGEVTGLAEVPCAESLMLYEKEELALGGWLPVPEDDGRRKSVLKNLIDFGACNQPAMCQAKLHGYCEEVEHHEPLDRRTREFSALARMLEGRAFRSMRREIFGLWRDVVDDVKVQAKLDKIEQENVKLKVKLKKFVNFLAREPRI
;
A
#
# COMPACT_ATOMS: atom_id res chain seq x y z
N MET A 1 -5.70 0.59 82.87
CA MET A 1 -5.55 1.78 82.01
C MET A 1 -5.30 1.26 80.61
N PHE A 2 -6.32 1.33 79.76
CA PHE A 2 -6.26 0.94 78.36
C PHE A 2 -5.99 2.19 77.53
N ASP A 3 -4.94 2.15 76.72
CA ASP A 3 -4.60 3.24 75.81
C ASP A 3 -4.94 2.77 74.39
N THR A 4 -6.07 3.27 73.90
CA THR A 4 -6.56 3.09 72.53
C THR A 4 -5.91 4.15 71.63
N ARG A 5 -5.12 3.72 70.65
CA ARG A 5 -4.76 4.54 69.48
C ARG A 5 -5.66 4.20 68.29
N PRO A 6 -6.14 5.21 67.54
CA PRO A 6 -6.98 4.99 66.36
C PRO A 6 -6.15 4.79 65.07
N CYS A 7 -6.82 4.04 64.19
CA CYS A 7 -6.69 3.83 62.76
C CYS A 7 -5.82 4.81 61.96
N CYS A 8 -4.87 4.26 61.19
CA CYS A 8 -4.48 4.82 59.91
C CYS A 8 -5.37 4.22 58.82
N GLU A 9 -5.97 5.08 58.01
CA GLU A 9 -6.76 4.75 56.84
C GLU A 9 -5.83 4.20 55.75
N GLU A 10 -6.11 2.99 55.27
CA GLU A 10 -5.56 2.47 54.02
C GLU A 10 -6.54 2.86 52.90
N GLU A 11 -6.14 3.80 52.04
CA GLU A 11 -6.85 4.08 50.79
C GLU A 11 -6.48 3.00 49.78
N ASP A 12 -7.40 2.06 49.61
CA ASP A 12 -7.49 1.15 48.48
C ASP A 12 -7.87 1.93 47.21
N GLU A 13 -6.91 2.18 46.32
CA GLU A 13 -7.21 2.40 44.90
C GLU A 13 -6.83 1.17 44.08
N GLY A 14 -7.73 0.19 44.14
CA GLY A 14 -7.84 -0.84 43.11
C GLY A 14 -8.30 -0.22 41.80
N PHE A 15 -7.39 -0.08 40.84
CA PHE A 15 -7.70 0.28 39.46
C PHE A 15 -7.28 -0.86 38.53
N TRP A 16 -8.30 -1.47 37.92
CA TRP A 16 -8.36 -2.44 36.81
C TRP A 16 -7.07 -2.55 35.97
N GLY A 17 -6.61 -3.71 35.49
CA GLY A 17 -7.25 -4.99 35.24
C GLY A 17 -6.50 -5.65 34.07
N THR A 18 -6.27 -6.96 34.19
CA THR A 18 -6.14 -7.96 33.11
C THR A 18 -5.44 -7.60 31.80
N GLY A 19 -4.28 -8.24 31.60
CA GLY A 19 -4.16 -9.27 30.56
C GLY A 19 -3.79 -8.81 29.15
N ALA A 20 -2.52 -9.02 28.79
CA ALA A 20 -2.16 -9.54 27.48
C ALA A 20 -0.75 -10.15 27.56
N GLU A 21 -0.71 -11.48 27.54
CA GLU A 21 0.45 -12.23 27.09
C GLU A 21 0.76 -11.81 25.65
N GLY A 22 2.00 -11.43 25.37
CA GLY A 22 2.42 -10.98 24.05
C GLY A 22 3.93 -11.14 23.90
N ALA A 23 4.31 -12.30 23.38
CA ALA A 23 5.63 -12.73 22.97
C ALA A 23 6.71 -11.62 22.82
N SER A 24 7.74 -11.73 23.67
CA SER A 24 9.03 -11.09 23.46
C SER A 24 9.72 -11.73 22.25
N LEU A 25 9.54 -11.15 21.07
CA LEU A 25 10.41 -11.40 19.93
C LEU A 25 11.59 -10.44 20.04
N SER A 26 12.72 -10.95 20.54
CA SER A 26 14.01 -10.28 20.47
C SER A 26 14.43 -10.17 19.00
N LEU A 27 13.99 -9.10 18.35
CA LEU A 27 14.49 -8.67 17.04
C LEU A 27 15.95 -8.24 17.24
N GLY A 28 16.86 -8.99 16.61
CA GLY A 28 18.28 -8.69 16.61
C GLY A 28 18.55 -7.25 16.18
N GLU A 29 19.48 -6.63 16.88
CA GLU A 29 20.15 -5.38 16.54
C GLU A 29 20.57 -5.39 15.06
N VAL A 30 19.85 -4.64 14.22
CA VAL A 30 20.36 -4.18 12.93
C VAL A 30 20.78 -2.73 13.13
N THR A 31 21.99 -2.57 13.63
CA THR A 31 22.73 -1.31 13.61
C THR A 31 23.06 -0.98 12.15
N GLY A 32 22.35 -0.01 11.59
CA GLY A 32 22.51 0.41 10.21
C GLY A 32 21.65 1.62 9.89
N LEU A 33 21.89 2.72 10.60
CA LEU A 33 21.36 4.03 10.26
C LEU A 33 21.75 4.39 8.82
N ALA A 34 20.76 4.43 7.93
CA ALA A 34 20.83 5.21 6.71
C ALA A 34 19.67 6.20 6.76
N GLU A 35 20.04 7.48 6.88
CA GLU A 35 19.14 8.63 6.85
C GLU A 35 18.27 8.57 5.59
N VAL A 36 16.95 8.57 5.74
CA VAL A 36 16.03 8.71 4.61
C VAL A 36 15.88 10.21 4.34
N PRO A 37 16.38 10.75 3.22
CA PRO A 37 16.34 12.18 2.96
C PRO A 37 14.91 12.67 2.73
N CYS A 38 14.70 13.90 3.22
CA CYS A 38 13.52 14.73 2.99
C CYS A 38 13.11 14.76 1.51
N ALA A 39 11.79 14.57 1.28
CA ALA A 39 11.02 15.04 0.13
C ALA A 39 11.83 15.27 -1.15
N GLU A 40 11.94 14.23 -1.97
CA GLU A 40 12.48 14.36 -3.31
C GLU A 40 11.58 15.31 -4.12
N SER A 41 12.04 16.56 -4.27
CA SER A 41 11.51 17.50 -5.24
C SER A 41 11.55 16.82 -6.60
N LEU A 42 10.41 16.78 -7.30
CA LEU A 42 10.37 16.30 -8.67
C LEU A 42 11.27 17.19 -9.52
N MET A 43 12.50 16.71 -9.80
CA MET A 43 13.45 17.37 -10.67
C MET A 43 12.98 17.18 -12.11
N LEU A 44 12.75 18.30 -12.81
CA LEU A 44 12.51 18.31 -14.24
C LEU A 44 13.86 18.11 -14.94
N TYR A 45 14.03 16.97 -15.59
CA TYR A 45 15.22 16.67 -16.39
C TYR A 45 15.01 17.08 -17.83
N GLU A 46 16.06 17.62 -18.45
CA GLU A 46 16.02 17.93 -19.87
C GLU A 46 16.14 16.64 -20.71
N LYS A 47 15.57 16.68 -21.92
CA LYS A 47 15.46 15.52 -22.80
C LYS A 47 16.84 14.89 -23.12
N GLU A 48 17.88 15.69 -23.20
CA GLU A 48 19.24 15.26 -23.52
C GLU A 48 19.88 14.46 -22.37
N GLU A 49 19.60 14.84 -21.13
CA GLU A 49 20.05 14.12 -19.93
C GLU A 49 19.37 12.75 -19.82
N LEU A 50 18.07 12.70 -20.15
CA LEU A 50 17.33 11.45 -20.25
C LEU A 50 17.85 10.54 -21.37
N ALA A 51 18.35 11.11 -22.47
CA ALA A 51 18.98 10.36 -23.56
C ALA A 51 20.30 9.73 -23.10
N LEU A 52 21.17 10.53 -22.47
CA LEU A 52 22.48 10.08 -21.98
C LEU A 52 22.35 9.00 -20.90
N GLY A 53 21.31 9.08 -20.07
CA GLY A 53 21.01 8.05 -19.08
C GLY A 53 20.31 6.80 -19.62
N GLY A 54 19.99 6.73 -20.92
CA GLY A 54 19.27 5.60 -21.52
C GLY A 54 17.82 5.47 -21.06
N TRP A 55 17.25 6.54 -20.49
CA TRP A 55 15.87 6.59 -20.01
C TRP A 55 14.87 6.94 -21.13
N LEU A 56 15.35 7.52 -22.21
CA LEU A 56 14.56 7.65 -23.42
C LEU A 56 14.48 6.28 -24.12
N PRO A 57 13.29 5.90 -24.62
CA PRO A 57 13.14 4.68 -25.40
C PRO A 57 14.12 4.74 -26.57
N VAL A 58 15.05 3.80 -26.59
CA VAL A 58 15.98 3.62 -27.70
C VAL A 58 15.13 3.50 -28.96
N PRO A 59 15.32 4.35 -29.98
CA PRO A 59 14.64 4.16 -31.25
C PRO A 59 15.01 2.74 -31.69
N GLU A 60 14.02 1.86 -31.68
CA GLU A 60 14.25 0.45 -31.98
C GLU A 60 14.79 0.40 -33.40
N ASP A 61 16.06 0.01 -33.53
CA ASP A 61 16.63 -0.39 -34.79
C ASP A 61 15.66 -1.42 -35.39
N ASP A 62 15.18 -1.16 -36.62
CA ASP A 62 14.00 -1.76 -37.28
C ASP A 62 14.12 -3.28 -37.58
N GLY A 63 14.87 -4.03 -36.77
CA GLY A 63 14.99 -5.48 -36.78
C GLY A 63 13.83 -6.22 -36.11
N ARG A 64 12.84 -5.51 -35.53
CA ARG A 64 11.59 -6.15 -35.11
C ARG A 64 10.85 -6.63 -36.34
N ARG A 65 10.66 -7.96 -36.44
CA ARG A 65 9.75 -8.59 -37.41
C ARG A 65 8.47 -7.75 -37.44
N LYS A 66 8.26 -7.04 -38.56
CA LYS A 66 7.02 -6.29 -38.82
C LYS A 66 5.89 -7.21 -38.40
N SER A 67 5.15 -6.84 -37.35
CA SER A 67 3.93 -7.54 -37.01
C SER A 67 3.01 -7.30 -38.20
N VAL A 68 3.01 -8.26 -39.13
CA VAL A 68 2.06 -8.27 -40.23
C VAL A 68 0.74 -8.56 -39.55
N LEU A 69 0.05 -7.51 -39.13
CA LEU A 69 -1.39 -7.50 -38.96
C LEU A 69 -1.95 -7.86 -40.34
N LYS A 70 -2.02 -9.16 -40.63
CA LYS A 70 -2.80 -9.67 -41.75
C LYS A 70 -4.23 -9.32 -41.40
N ASN A 71 -4.75 -8.31 -42.06
CA ASN A 71 -6.17 -8.02 -42.02
C ASN A 71 -6.86 -9.25 -42.63
N LEU A 72 -7.41 -10.12 -41.79
CA LEU A 72 -8.06 -11.38 -42.20
C LEU A 72 -9.38 -11.13 -42.91
N ILE A 73 -9.81 -9.87 -42.97
CA ILE A 73 -11.02 -9.44 -43.65
C ILE A 73 -10.59 -8.96 -45.03
N ASP A 74 -10.88 -9.79 -46.04
CA ASP A 74 -10.79 -9.37 -47.44
C ASP A 74 -12.00 -8.47 -47.76
N PHE A 75 -11.83 -7.17 -47.55
CA PHE A 75 -12.86 -6.18 -47.86
C PHE A 75 -13.21 -6.15 -49.36
N GLY A 76 -12.31 -6.63 -50.23
CA GLY A 76 -12.58 -6.80 -51.65
C GLY A 76 -13.57 -7.93 -51.92
N ALA A 77 -13.48 -9.03 -51.16
CA ALA A 77 -14.46 -10.11 -51.19
C ALA A 77 -15.81 -9.69 -50.56
N CYS A 78 -15.78 -8.92 -49.47
CA CYS A 78 -17.01 -8.45 -48.80
C CYS A 78 -17.80 -7.40 -49.60
N ASN A 79 -17.16 -6.68 -50.51
CA ASN A 79 -17.80 -5.65 -51.32
C ASN A 79 -18.33 -6.15 -52.67
N GLN A 80 -18.28 -7.46 -52.97
CA GLN A 80 -18.85 -7.99 -54.21
C GLN A 80 -20.38 -8.16 -54.09
N PRO A 81 -21.19 -7.45 -54.89
CA PRO A 81 -22.64 -7.50 -54.79
C PRO A 81 -23.26 -8.64 -55.64
N ALA A 82 -22.67 -9.84 -55.64
CA ALA A 82 -23.19 -10.94 -56.45
C ALA A 82 -23.03 -12.29 -55.77
N MET A 83 -24.17 -13.03 -55.68
CA MET A 83 -24.30 -14.46 -55.33
C MET A 83 -24.62 -14.87 -53.88
N CYS A 84 -25.06 -13.97 -52.99
CA CYS A 84 -25.51 -14.34 -51.63
C CYS A 84 -27.04 -14.40 -51.43
N GLN A 85 -27.85 -14.62 -52.47
CA GLN A 85 -29.32 -14.73 -52.30
C GLN A 85 -29.90 -16.14 -52.46
N ALA A 86 -29.23 -17.07 -53.16
CA ALA A 86 -29.84 -18.37 -53.47
C ALA A 86 -29.43 -19.53 -52.54
N LYS A 87 -28.34 -19.41 -51.76
CA LYS A 87 -27.88 -20.47 -50.84
C LYS A 87 -27.97 -20.12 -49.35
N LEU A 88 -28.30 -18.87 -49.01
CA LEU A 88 -28.44 -18.43 -47.62
C LEU A 88 -29.78 -18.80 -46.99
N HIS A 89 -30.82 -19.08 -47.79
CA HIS A 89 -32.15 -19.35 -47.25
C HIS A 89 -32.25 -20.69 -46.49
N GLY A 90 -31.40 -21.68 -46.82
CA GLY A 90 -31.38 -22.98 -46.14
C GLY A 90 -30.37 -23.11 -45.00
N TYR A 91 -29.40 -22.18 -44.89
CA TYR A 91 -28.35 -22.23 -43.86
C TYR A 91 -28.54 -21.18 -42.76
N CYS A 92 -29.35 -20.13 -43.00
CA CYS A 92 -29.70 -19.14 -41.98
C CYS A 92 -30.70 -19.66 -40.94
N GLU A 93 -31.61 -20.58 -41.31
CA GLU A 93 -32.61 -21.09 -40.37
C GLU A 93 -32.03 -22.04 -39.29
N GLU A 94 -30.93 -22.74 -39.58
CA GLU A 94 -30.36 -23.71 -38.62
C GLU A 94 -29.34 -23.08 -37.64
N VAL A 95 -28.74 -21.93 -37.97
CA VAL A 95 -27.70 -21.28 -37.14
C VAL A 95 -28.30 -20.27 -36.14
N GLU A 96 -29.48 -19.72 -36.42
CA GLU A 96 -30.09 -18.66 -35.61
C GLU A 96 -30.56 -19.10 -34.21
N HIS A 97 -30.70 -20.41 -33.94
CA HIS A 97 -31.27 -20.89 -32.67
C HIS A 97 -30.26 -21.33 -31.60
N HIS A 98 -28.95 -21.45 -31.90
CA HIS A 98 -27.97 -21.92 -30.91
C HIS A 98 -26.75 -21.02 -30.66
N GLU A 99 -26.40 -20.09 -31.56
CA GLU A 99 -25.23 -19.19 -31.37
C GLU A 99 -25.41 -17.96 -30.46
N PRO A 100 -26.59 -17.33 -30.27
CA PRO A 100 -26.65 -16.05 -29.55
C PRO A 100 -26.40 -16.19 -28.04
N LEU A 101 -26.66 -17.36 -27.46
CA LEU A 101 -26.41 -17.67 -26.05
C LEU A 101 -24.92 -17.84 -25.75
N ASP A 102 -24.19 -18.56 -26.59
CA ASP A 102 -22.74 -18.78 -26.40
C ASP A 102 -21.95 -17.48 -26.58
N ARG A 103 -22.35 -16.64 -27.55
CA ARG A 103 -21.74 -15.33 -27.73
C ARG A 103 -21.98 -14.40 -26.53
N ARG A 104 -23.23 -14.27 -26.07
CA ARG A 104 -23.54 -13.48 -24.86
C ARG A 104 -22.80 -14.01 -23.65
N THR A 105 -22.73 -15.32 -23.46
CA THR A 105 -22.03 -15.92 -22.31
C THR A 105 -20.52 -15.61 -22.34
N ARG A 106 -19.89 -15.61 -23.52
CA ARG A 106 -18.49 -15.18 -23.68
C ARG A 106 -18.30 -13.68 -23.40
N GLU A 107 -19.22 -12.85 -23.87
CA GLU A 107 -19.20 -11.41 -23.60
C GLU A 107 -19.39 -11.11 -22.10
N PHE A 108 -20.36 -11.75 -21.44
CA PHE A 108 -20.59 -11.62 -20.00
C PHE A 108 -19.41 -12.13 -19.16
N SER A 109 -18.81 -13.25 -19.53
CA SER A 109 -17.64 -13.78 -18.82
C SER A 109 -16.40 -12.89 -19.00
N ALA A 110 -16.20 -12.30 -20.17
CA ALA A 110 -15.15 -11.30 -20.38
C ALA A 110 -15.36 -10.06 -19.50
N LEU A 111 -16.60 -9.53 -19.47
CA LEU A 111 -16.97 -8.40 -18.61
C LEU A 111 -16.78 -8.72 -17.13
N ALA A 112 -17.21 -9.90 -16.67
CA ALA A 112 -17.03 -10.36 -15.30
C ALA A 112 -15.54 -10.36 -14.91
N ARG A 113 -14.68 -10.96 -15.74
CA ARG A 113 -13.22 -10.98 -15.51
C ARG A 113 -12.60 -9.58 -15.48
N MET A 114 -13.09 -8.67 -16.34
CA MET A 114 -12.63 -7.28 -16.33
C MET A 114 -13.02 -6.55 -15.04
N LEU A 115 -14.25 -6.74 -14.55
CA LEU A 115 -14.75 -6.16 -13.31
C LEU A 115 -14.02 -6.74 -12.09
N GLU A 116 -13.85 -8.05 -12.02
CA GLU A 116 -13.06 -8.73 -10.99
C GLU A 116 -11.62 -8.23 -10.98
N GLY A 117 -10.98 -8.13 -12.15
CA GLY A 117 -9.62 -7.60 -12.26
C GLY A 117 -9.53 -6.14 -11.79
N ARG A 118 -10.55 -5.32 -12.05
CA ARG A 118 -10.63 -3.94 -11.54
C ARG A 118 -10.80 -3.90 -10.02
N ALA A 119 -11.69 -4.73 -9.48
CA ALA A 119 -11.92 -4.82 -8.04
C ALA A 119 -10.65 -5.27 -7.31
N PHE A 120 -9.97 -6.29 -7.83
CA PHE A 120 -8.71 -6.80 -7.29
C PHE A 120 -7.61 -5.74 -7.30
N ARG A 121 -7.44 -4.99 -8.40
CA ARG A 121 -6.48 -3.88 -8.44
C ARG A 121 -6.83 -2.76 -7.46
N SER A 122 -8.12 -2.49 -7.25
CA SER A 122 -8.56 -1.49 -6.26
C SER A 122 -8.20 -1.92 -4.84
N MET A 123 -8.58 -3.15 -4.47
CA MET A 123 -8.28 -3.73 -3.16
C MET A 123 -6.76 -3.79 -2.92
N ARG A 124 -5.98 -4.18 -3.92
CA ARG A 124 -4.51 -4.19 -3.81
C ARG A 124 -3.93 -2.81 -3.52
N ARG A 125 -4.45 -1.74 -4.17
CA ARG A 125 -4.02 -0.37 -3.88
C ARG A 125 -4.40 0.06 -2.46
N GLU A 126 -5.56 -0.33 -1.99
CA GLU A 126 -6.03 -0.05 -0.64
C GLU A 126 -5.16 -0.74 0.42
N ILE A 127 -4.85 -2.03 0.23
CA ILE A 127 -3.94 -2.78 1.10
C ILE A 127 -2.56 -2.11 1.16
N PHE A 128 -2.01 -1.69 0.02
CA PHE A 128 -0.74 -0.95 0.01
C PHE A 128 -0.84 0.45 0.64
N GLY A 129 -2.03 1.08 0.60
CA GLY A 129 -2.33 2.29 1.36
C GLY A 129 -2.18 2.03 2.85
N LEU A 130 -2.96 1.09 3.38
CA LEU A 130 -2.93 0.70 4.79
C LEU A 130 -1.53 0.29 5.26
N TRP A 131 -0.77 -0.43 4.44
CA TRP A 131 0.58 -0.82 4.81
C TRP A 131 1.53 0.37 4.94
N ARG A 132 1.40 1.38 4.07
CA ARG A 132 2.17 2.63 4.19
C ARG A 132 1.77 3.41 5.44
N ASP A 133 0.48 3.49 5.74
CA ASP A 133 -0.02 4.17 6.92
C ASP A 133 0.56 3.52 8.19
N VAL A 134 0.55 2.19 8.29
CA VAL A 134 1.17 1.44 9.41
C VAL A 134 2.67 1.74 9.53
N VAL A 135 3.39 1.78 8.41
CA VAL A 135 4.84 2.10 8.42
C VAL A 135 5.08 3.52 8.92
N ASP A 136 4.24 4.49 8.53
CA ASP A 136 4.38 5.87 8.97
C ASP A 136 3.99 6.04 10.46
N ASP A 137 2.97 5.33 10.93
CA ASP A 137 2.60 5.28 12.35
C ASP A 137 3.76 4.75 13.21
N VAL A 138 4.45 3.69 12.77
CA VAL A 138 5.63 3.16 13.48
C VAL A 138 6.75 4.21 13.56
N LYS A 139 6.97 4.99 12.49
CA LYS A 139 7.98 6.07 12.52
C LYS A 139 7.58 7.19 13.47
N VAL A 140 6.29 7.55 13.51
CA VAL A 140 5.77 8.57 14.43
C VAL A 140 5.92 8.08 15.88
N GLN A 141 5.58 6.82 16.15
CA GLN A 141 5.74 6.22 17.47
C GLN A 141 7.19 6.24 17.94
N ALA A 142 8.14 5.86 17.09
CA ALA A 142 9.56 5.91 17.42
C ALA A 142 10.05 7.34 17.79
N LYS A 143 9.49 8.37 17.14
CA LYS A 143 9.79 9.78 17.49
C LYS A 143 9.20 10.14 18.86
N LEU A 144 7.97 9.70 19.15
CA LEU A 144 7.33 9.93 20.45
C LEU A 144 8.11 9.25 21.57
N ASP A 145 8.52 8.00 21.38
CA ASP A 145 9.31 7.25 22.36
C ASP A 145 10.64 7.97 22.66
N LYS A 146 11.29 8.54 21.64
CA LYS A 146 12.51 9.35 21.84
C LYS A 146 12.25 10.59 22.69
N ILE A 147 11.17 11.31 22.40
CA ILE A 147 10.76 12.49 23.18
C ILE A 147 10.43 12.09 24.62
N GLU A 148 9.76 10.97 24.83
CA GLU A 148 9.44 10.44 26.16
C GLU A 148 10.72 10.11 26.95
N GLN A 149 11.69 9.43 26.34
CA GLN A 149 12.98 9.16 26.97
C GLN A 149 13.73 10.45 27.36
N GLU A 150 13.73 11.47 26.50
CA GLU A 150 14.32 12.77 26.81
C GLU A 150 13.59 13.46 27.98
N ASN A 151 12.27 13.40 28.03
CA ASN A 151 11.47 13.90 29.15
C ASN A 151 11.81 13.19 30.47
N VAL A 152 11.95 11.86 30.45
CA VAL A 152 12.39 11.10 31.63
C VAL A 152 13.78 11.55 32.10
N LYS A 153 14.73 11.71 31.16
CA LYS A 153 16.07 12.22 31.48
C LYS A 153 16.03 13.62 32.10
N LEU A 154 15.21 14.52 31.56
CA LEU A 154 15.04 15.88 32.09
C LEU A 154 14.40 15.86 33.48
N LYS A 155 13.38 15.03 33.72
CA LYS A 155 12.78 14.85 35.05
C LYS A 155 13.81 14.40 36.08
N VAL A 156 14.67 13.45 35.74
CA VAL A 156 15.76 12.99 36.62
C VAL A 156 16.77 14.10 36.89
N LYS A 157 17.18 14.87 35.87
CA LYS A 157 18.08 16.01 36.04
C LYS A 157 17.48 17.08 36.97
N LEU A 158 16.22 17.43 36.76
CA LEU A 158 15.50 18.39 37.60
C LEU A 158 15.43 17.91 39.05
N LYS A 159 15.08 16.63 39.27
CA LYS A 159 15.08 16.03 40.61
C LYS A 159 16.44 16.13 41.30
N LYS A 160 17.53 15.86 40.58
CA LYS A 160 18.90 16.01 41.10
C LYS A 160 19.22 17.46 41.47
N PHE A 161 18.84 18.42 40.61
CA PHE A 161 19.05 19.84 40.84
C PHE A 161 18.27 20.35 42.06
N VAL A 162 16.99 20.00 42.17
CA VAL A 162 16.16 20.35 43.35
C VAL A 162 16.76 19.75 44.62
N ASN A 163 17.19 18.49 44.59
CA ASN A 163 17.86 17.86 45.74
C ASN A 163 19.18 18.53 46.11
N PHE A 164 19.93 19.03 45.13
CA PHE A 164 21.15 19.80 45.36
C PHE A 164 20.84 21.11 46.09
N LEU A 165 19.88 21.89 45.58
CA LEU A 165 19.45 23.14 46.21
C LEU A 165 18.89 22.93 47.62
N ALA A 166 18.18 21.82 47.87
CA ALA A 166 17.65 21.49 49.19
C ALA A 166 18.75 21.12 50.20
N ARG A 167 19.93 20.69 49.74
CA ARG A 167 21.08 20.30 50.58
C ARG A 167 22.08 21.42 50.79
N GLU A 168 21.95 22.53 50.06
CA GLU A 168 22.82 23.68 50.23
C GLU A 168 22.57 24.30 51.61
N PRO A 169 23.57 24.31 52.52
CA PRO A 169 23.39 24.90 53.83
C PRO A 169 23.12 26.39 53.66
N ARG A 170 22.02 26.88 54.25
CA ARG A 170 21.74 28.31 54.34
C ARG A 170 22.87 28.97 55.12
N ILE A 171 23.76 29.66 54.41
CA ILE A 171 24.77 30.56 54.97
C ILE A 171 24.06 31.84 55.42
#